data_AF-I4VLA2-F1
#
_entry.id   AF-I4VLA2-F1
#
_cell.length_a   1.000
_cell.length_b   1.000
_cell.length_c   1.000
_cell.angle_alpha   90.00
_cell.angle_beta   90.00
_cell.angle_gamma   90.00
#
_symmetry.space_group_name_H-M   'P 1'
#
loop_
_entity.id
_entity.type
_entity.pdbx_description
1 polymer ?
#
loop_
_entity_poly.entity_id
_entity_poly.type
_entity_poly.pdbx_seq_one_letter_code
_entity_poly.pdbx_strand_id
1 'polypeptide(L)'
;MRYRDNELGHARLGLAISKRVSKRAVERNRIKRLLRESFRRVRHQLPSVDLMVMAREQAANVPGPQLLAEIDVLWKKLIAARSAATEPLKRADDTTTIGR
;
A
#
# COMPACT_ATOMS: atom_id res chain seq x y z
N MET A 1 -0.53 5.34 2.59
CA MET A 1 0.29 4.15 2.31
C MET A 1 1.66 4.37 2.91
N ARG A 2 2.25 3.35 3.54
CA ARG A 2 3.68 3.33 3.92
C ARG A 2 4.35 2.21 3.14
N TYR A 3 5.64 2.35 2.84
CA TYR A 3 6.40 1.31 2.16
C TYR A 3 7.84 1.26 2.67
N ARG A 4 8.47 0.09 2.53
CA ARG A 4 9.88 -0.16 2.84
C ARG A 4 10.47 -1.05 1.74
N ASP A 5 11.75 -0.87 1.40
CA ASP A 5 12.43 -1.77 0.48
C ASP A 5 12.57 -3.18 1.08
N ASN A 6 12.51 -4.20 0.22
CA ASN A 6 12.78 -5.58 0.60
C ASN A 6 13.77 -6.23 -0.38
N GLU A 7 14.47 -7.26 0.09
CA GLU A 7 15.49 -7.99 -0.69
C GLU A 7 14.94 -9.30 -1.29
N LEU A 8 13.62 -9.47 -1.31
CA LEU A 8 12.95 -10.74 -1.67
C LEU A 8 12.67 -10.88 -3.18
N GLY A 9 13.03 -9.88 -3.98
CA GLY A 9 12.78 -9.87 -5.42
C GLY A 9 11.31 -9.70 -5.82
N HIS A 10 10.41 -9.41 -4.85
CA HIS A 10 8.99 -9.23 -5.13
C HIS A 10 8.29 -8.32 -4.12
N ALA A 11 7.26 -7.61 -4.57
CA ALA A 11 6.42 -6.79 -3.71
C ALA A 11 5.57 -7.65 -2.75
N ARG A 12 5.43 -7.20 -1.50
CA ARG A 12 4.50 -7.75 -0.49
C ARG A 12 3.47 -6.71 -0.09
N LEU A 13 2.24 -7.15 0.21
CA LEU A 13 1.13 -6.28 0.60
C LEU A 13 0.61 -6.64 2.00
N GLY A 14 0.78 -5.70 2.94
CA GLY A 14 0.11 -5.64 4.23
C GLY A 14 -1.11 -4.72 4.17
N LEU A 15 -2.23 -5.20 4.72
CA LEU A 15 -3.48 -4.46 4.81
C LEU A 15 -3.88 -4.26 6.26
N ALA A 16 -4.05 -3.00 6.67
CA ALA A 16 -4.57 -2.63 7.97
C ALA A 16 -5.90 -1.91 7.82
N ILE A 17 -7.01 -2.65 8.04
CA ILE A 17 -8.37 -2.11 8.02
C ILE A 17 -8.98 -2.26 9.41
N SER A 18 -8.98 -1.16 10.16
CA SER A 18 -9.49 -1.12 11.53
C SER A 18 -11.03 -1.23 11.58
N LYS A 19 -11.58 -1.50 12.77
CA LYS A 19 -13.04 -1.44 13.01
C LYS A 19 -13.60 -0.01 12.88
N ARG A 20 -12.74 1.01 13.00
CA ARG A 20 -13.14 2.42 12.82
C ARG A 20 -13.58 2.71 11.39
N VAL A 21 -12.95 2.06 10.41
CA VAL A 21 -13.31 2.21 8.99
C VAL A 21 -14.76 1.81 8.72
N SER A 22 -15.20 0.69 9.27
CA SER A 22 -16.60 0.29 9.24
C SER A 22 -16.88 -0.73 10.33
N LYS A 23 -18.04 -0.57 11.00
CA LYS A 23 -18.57 -1.57 11.94
C LYS A 23 -18.94 -2.87 11.22
N ARG A 24 -19.26 -2.81 9.91
CA ARG A 24 -19.65 -3.98 9.11
C ARG A 24 -18.40 -4.71 8.59
N ALA A 25 -18.27 -5.98 8.95
CA ALA A 25 -17.14 -6.81 8.48
C ALA A 25 -17.16 -7.00 6.96
N VAL A 26 -18.34 -7.06 6.35
CA VAL A 26 -18.51 -7.21 4.89
C VAL A 26 -17.87 -6.04 4.13
N GLU A 27 -18.08 -4.79 4.56
CA GLU A 27 -17.47 -3.61 3.92
C GLU A 27 -15.94 -3.64 4.03
N ARG A 28 -15.41 -3.95 5.21
CA ARG A 28 -13.95 -4.10 5.40
C ARG A 28 -13.39 -5.21 4.53
N ASN A 29 -14.11 -6.32 4.38
CA ASN A 29 -13.71 -7.44 3.54
C ASN A 29 -13.77 -7.10 2.06
N ARG A 30 -14.77 -6.32 1.63
CA ARG A 30 -14.87 -5.78 0.27
C ARG A 30 -13.66 -4.91 -0.06
N ILE A 31 -13.29 -3.96 0.81
CA ILE A 31 -12.08 -3.13 0.62
C ILE A 31 -10.82 -4.00 0.53
N LYS A 32 -10.65 -4.96 1.47
CA LYS A 32 -9.51 -5.89 1.42
C LYS A 32 -9.46 -6.69 0.12
N ARG A 33 -10.62 -7.07 -0.41
CA ARG A 33 -10.72 -7.87 -1.63
C ARG A 33 -10.32 -7.06 -2.85
N LEU A 34 -10.85 -5.84 -3.01
CA LEU A 34 -10.50 -4.93 -4.10
C LEU A 34 -9.01 -4.59 -4.09
N LEU A 35 -8.44 -4.27 -2.93
CA LEU A 35 -7.00 -4.01 -2.79
C LEU A 35 -6.15 -5.21 -3.19
N ARG A 36 -6.49 -6.42 -2.71
CA ARG A 36 -5.75 -7.65 -3.04
C ARG A 36 -5.85 -8.01 -4.51
N GLU A 37 -7.02 -7.85 -5.12
CA GLU A 37 -7.24 -8.14 -6.54
C GLU A 37 -6.49 -7.16 -7.44
N SER A 38 -6.56 -5.86 -7.15
CA SER A 38 -5.78 -4.85 -7.88
C SER A 38 -4.27 -5.09 -7.72
N PHE A 39 -3.80 -5.32 -6.48
CA PHE A 39 -2.38 -5.62 -6.24
C PHE A 39 -1.90 -6.86 -7.00
N ARG A 40 -2.69 -7.94 -7.07
CA ARG A 40 -2.31 -9.15 -7.83
C ARG A 40 -2.07 -8.86 -9.30
N ARG A 41 -2.84 -7.95 -9.91
CA ARG A 41 -2.69 -7.58 -11.33
C ARG A 41 -1.41 -6.79 -11.59
N VAL A 42 -0.99 -5.95 -10.63
CA VAL A 42 0.15 -5.03 -10.79
C VAL A 42 1.43 -5.58 -10.14
N ARG A 43 1.36 -6.66 -9.34
CA ARG A 43 2.49 -7.22 -8.56
C ARG A 43 3.77 -7.40 -9.37
N HIS A 44 3.67 -7.85 -10.62
CA HIS A 44 4.84 -8.07 -11.49
C HIS A 44 5.51 -6.78 -11.98
N GLN A 45 4.79 -5.67 -11.96
CA GLN A 45 5.29 -4.35 -12.34
C GLN A 45 5.81 -3.57 -11.13
N LEU A 46 5.56 -4.06 -9.91
CA LEU A 46 5.98 -3.40 -8.68
C LEU A 46 7.42 -3.80 -8.32
N PRO A 47 8.21 -2.85 -7.78
CA PRO A 47 9.54 -3.14 -7.27
C PRO A 47 9.47 -4.04 -6.01
N SER A 48 10.61 -4.57 -5.60
CA SER A 48 10.78 -5.38 -4.38
C SER A 48 10.59 -4.52 -3.13
N VAL A 49 9.32 -4.31 -2.74
CA VAL A 49 8.95 -3.46 -1.59
C VAL A 49 7.85 -4.09 -0.74
N ASP A 50 7.89 -3.79 0.56
CA ASP A 50 6.84 -4.09 1.51
C ASP A 50 5.88 -2.92 1.64
N LEU A 51 4.62 -3.14 1.27
CA LEU A 51 3.57 -2.12 1.25
C LEU A 51 2.64 -2.28 2.42
N MET A 52 2.42 -1.22 3.20
CA MET A 52 1.42 -1.17 4.27
C MET A 52 0.32 -0.17 3.88
N VAL A 53 -0.85 -0.70 3.50
CA VAL A 53 -2.02 0.10 3.14
C VAL A 53 -2.98 0.15 4.34
N MET A 54 -3.26 1.36 4.79
CA MET A 54 -4.26 1.65 5.81
C MET A 54 -5.48 2.28 5.14
N ALA A 55 -6.64 1.66 5.33
CA ALA A 55 -7.89 2.26 4.89
C ALA A 55 -8.33 3.34 5.89
N ARG A 56 -8.80 4.48 5.37
CA ARG A 56 -9.45 5.51 6.18
C ARG A 56 -10.97 5.29 6.21
N GLU A 57 -11.67 5.92 7.14
CA GLU A 57 -13.12 5.77 7.31
C GLU A 57 -13.91 6.14 6.06
N GLN A 58 -13.42 7.13 5.30
CA GLN A 58 -14.03 7.56 4.06
C GLN A 58 -14.11 6.43 3.02
N ALA A 59 -13.16 5.48 3.03
CA ALA A 59 -13.09 4.39 2.05
C ALA A 59 -14.25 3.39 2.15
N ALA A 60 -14.98 3.33 3.27
CA ALA A 60 -16.09 2.41 3.45
C ALA A 60 -17.30 2.74 2.57
N ASN A 61 -17.53 4.04 2.30
CA ASN A 61 -18.69 4.50 1.55
C ASN A 61 -18.39 4.73 0.05
N VAL A 62 -17.15 4.45 -0.38
CA VAL A 62 -16.75 4.65 -1.78
C VAL A 62 -17.22 3.47 -2.65
N PRO A 63 -17.91 3.73 -3.78
CA PRO A 63 -18.24 2.73 -4.79
C PRO A 63 -17.01 1.97 -5.30
N GLY A 64 -17.20 0.71 -5.68
CA GLY A 64 -16.10 -0.18 -6.06
C GLY A 64 -15.21 0.37 -7.18
N PRO A 65 -15.80 0.87 -8.29
CA PRO A 65 -15.03 1.46 -9.39
C PRO A 65 -14.21 2.68 -8.97
N GLN A 66 -14.76 3.56 -8.14
CA GLN A 66 -14.05 4.75 -7.65
C GLN A 66 -12.88 4.36 -6.75
N LEU A 67 -13.11 3.42 -5.83
CA LEU A 67 -12.04 2.92 -4.95
C LEU A 67 -10.93 2.24 -5.76
N LEU A 68 -11.26 1.48 -6.80
CA LEU A 68 -10.27 0.88 -7.70
C LEU A 68 -9.47 1.94 -8.46
N ALA A 69 -10.12 2.99 -8.96
CA ALA A 69 -9.43 4.09 -9.63
C ALA A 69 -8.44 4.80 -8.68
N GLU A 70 -8.82 5.04 -7.43
CA GLU A 70 -7.91 5.60 -6.42
C GLU A 70 -6.72 4.67 -6.13
N ILE A 71 -6.97 3.37 -6.02
CA ILE A 71 -5.93 2.35 -5.81
C ILE A 71 -4.95 2.34 -6.98
N ASP A 72 -5.44 2.40 -8.22
CA ASP A 72 -4.60 2.40 -9.42
C ASP A 72 -3.72 3.65 -9.50
N VAL A 73 -4.22 4.81 -9.05
CA VAL A 73 -3.41 6.03 -8.92
C VAL A 73 -2.28 5.82 -7.91
N LEU A 74 -2.52 5.14 -6.78
CA LEU A 74 -1.48 4.84 -5.80
C LEU A 74 -0.40 3.92 -6.38
N TRP A 75 -0.77 2.90 -7.16
CA TRP A 75 0.19 2.03 -7.82
C TRP A 75 1.03 2.76 -8.87
N LYS A 76 0.40 3.58 -9.71
CA LYS A 76 1.12 4.39 -10.70
C LYS A 76 2.13 5.32 -10.03
N LYS A 77 1.76 5.96 -8.92
CA LYS A 77 2.68 6.80 -8.13
C LYS A 77 3.87 6.00 -7.59
N LEU A 78 3.63 4.79 -7.09
CA LEU A 78 4.68 3.92 -6.57
C LEU A 78 5.65 3.45 -7.66
N ILE A 79 5.11 3.05 -8.81
CA ILE A 79 5.90 2.64 -9.98
C ILE A 79 6.77 3.82 -10.45
N ALA A 80 6.15 4.99 -10.68
CA ALA A 80 6.85 6.18 -11.15
C ALA A 80 7.94 6.65 -10.19
N ALA A 81 7.66 6.64 -8.87
CA ALA A 81 8.64 7.00 -7.85
C ALA A 81 9.87 6.09 -7.86
N ARG A 82 9.72 4.80 -8.23
CA ARG A 82 10.86 3.88 -8.32
C ARG A 82 11.53 3.81 -9.69
N SER A 83 10.80 4.06 -10.78
CA SER A 83 11.42 4.21 -12.11
C SER A 83 12.48 5.33 -12.10
N ALA A 84 12.25 6.41 -11.35
CA ALA A 84 13.18 7.52 -11.18
C ALA A 84 14.36 7.21 -10.23
N ALA A 85 14.26 6.17 -9.39
CA ALA A 85 15.25 5.84 -8.37
C ALA A 85 15.98 4.52 -8.68
N THR A 86 16.25 4.26 -9.96
CA THR A 86 17.10 3.14 -10.43
C THR A 86 18.59 3.44 -10.18
N GLU A 87 18.91 3.96 -8.99
CA GLU A 87 20.26 4.10 -8.50
C GLU A 87 20.30 3.44 -7.11
N PRO A 88 21.14 2.40 -6.92
CA PRO A 88 21.12 1.62 -5.70
C PRO A 88 21.86 2.34 -4.58
N LEU A 89 21.47 1.99 -3.35
CA LEU A 89 22.21 2.18 -2.08
C LEU A 89 22.00 3.50 -1.32
N LYS A 90 21.22 3.44 -0.23
CA LYS A 90 21.79 3.59 1.13
C LYS A 90 20.80 3.19 2.22
N ARG A 91 21.28 2.29 3.08
CA ARG A 91 20.78 2.04 4.43
C ARG A 91 20.63 3.37 5.19
N ALA A 92 19.52 3.54 5.89
CA ALA A 92 19.39 4.48 7.00
C ALA A 92 18.32 3.94 7.95
N ASP A 93 18.66 2.85 8.63
CA ASP A 93 18.31 2.77 10.05
C ASP A 93 19.14 3.88 10.72
N ASP A 94 18.46 4.88 11.28
CA ASP A 94 18.72 5.32 12.64
C ASP A 94 17.59 6.25 13.09
N THR A 95 16.81 5.70 14.01
CA THR A 95 15.73 6.31 14.76
C THR A 95 16.19 7.54 15.52
N THR A 96 15.39 8.60 15.44
CA THR A 96 15.28 9.65 16.45
C THR A 96 15.30 9.06 17.86
N THR A 97 16.21 9.54 18.71
CA THR A 97 16.02 9.56 20.17
C THR A 97 16.31 10.97 20.67
N ILE A 98 15.27 11.63 21.18
CA ILE A 98 15.34 12.85 21.99
C ILE A 98 15.63 12.42 23.43
N GLY A 99 16.54 13.12 24.14
CA GLY A 99 16.50 13.22 25.60
C GLY A 99 17.84 13.07 26.35
N ARG A 100 18.50 14.19 26.62
CA ARG A 100 18.73 14.69 28.00
C ARG A 100 19.00 16.19 27.96
#